data_AF-A0A0D1ZQT1-F1
#
_entry.id   AF-A0A0D1ZQT1-F1
#
_cell.length_a   1.000
_cell.length_b   1.000
_cell.length_c   1.000
_cell.angle_alpha   90.00
_cell.angle_beta   90.00
_cell.angle_gamma   90.00
#
_symmetry.space_group_name_H-M   'P 1'
#
loop_
_entity.id
_entity.type
_entity.pdbx_description
1 polymer ?
#
loop_
_entity_poly.entity_id
_entity_poly.type
_entity_poly.pdbx_seq_one_letter_code
_entity_poly.pdbx_strand_id
1 'polypeptide(L)'
;MSELDLESQPTKTINVKLSKTSDWDNWFIVIELYARQRQIWQYIDPDVQHPPTLLCPRMPDLEDIKPGATLLSELTPTEQDDLRYN
;
A
#
# COMPACT_ATOMS: atom_id res chain seq x y z
N MET A 1 4.76 -15.99 -16.07
CA MET A 1 4.74 -15.67 -14.62
C MET A 1 3.81 -14.48 -14.51
N SER A 2 2.62 -14.70 -13.97
CA SER A 2 1.49 -13.76 -14.06
C SER A 2 1.36 -13.03 -12.73
N GLU A 3 1.68 -11.74 -12.73
CA GLU A 3 1.68 -10.86 -11.56
C GLU A 3 0.43 -9.97 -11.50
N LEU A 4 -0.67 -10.41 -12.11
CA LEU A 4 -1.94 -9.68 -12.17
C LEU A 4 -3.08 -10.57 -11.67
N ASP A 5 -3.12 -10.82 -10.36
CA ASP A 5 -4.29 -11.44 -9.70
C ASP A 5 -4.33 -11.20 -8.18
N LEU A 6 -3.59 -10.22 -7.65
CA LEU A 6 -3.60 -9.95 -6.20
C LEU A 6 -4.85 -9.17 -5.77
N GLU A 7 -5.48 -8.42 -6.67
CA GLU A 7 -6.58 -7.49 -6.34
C GLU A 7 -7.99 -8.13 -6.38
N SER A 8 -8.12 -9.35 -6.92
CA SER A 8 -9.43 -10.02 -7.12
C SER A 8 -9.67 -11.22 -6.20
N GLN A 9 -8.93 -11.31 -5.09
CA GLN A 9 -9.21 -12.31 -4.07
C GLN A 9 -10.54 -11.97 -3.37
N PRO A 10 -11.51 -12.89 -3.29
CA PRO A 10 -12.72 -12.66 -2.48
C PRO A 10 -12.28 -12.43 -1.03
N THR A 11 -12.40 -11.19 -0.57
CA THR A 11 -12.10 -10.85 0.81
C THR A 11 -13.13 -11.52 1.71
N LYS A 12 -12.70 -12.53 2.45
CA LYS A 12 -13.54 -13.14 3.49
C LYS A 12 -13.80 -12.08 4.56
N THR A 13 -15.03 -11.55 4.59
CA THR A 13 -15.45 -10.62 5.64
C THR A 13 -15.42 -11.34 6.99
N ILE A 14 -14.51 -10.93 7.88
CA ILE A 14 -14.45 -11.41 9.26
C ILE A 14 -15.12 -10.37 10.14
N ASN A 15 -16.17 -10.78 10.85
CA ASN A 15 -16.82 -9.94 11.86
C ASN A 15 -16.16 -10.17 13.22
N VAL A 16 -15.59 -9.10 13.79
CA VAL A 16 -15.00 -9.11 15.13
C VAL A 16 -15.93 -8.35 16.06
N LYS A 17 -16.38 -8.99 17.16
CA LYS A 17 -17.23 -8.36 18.17
C LYS A 17 -16.45 -8.18 19.47
N LEU A 18 -16.16 -6.94 19.82
CA LEU A 18 -15.50 -6.56 21.08
C LEU A 18 -16.61 -6.26 22.12
N SER A 19 -16.94 -7.24 22.95
CA SER A 19 -18.10 -7.14 23.86
C SER A 19 -17.70 -6.70 25.27
N LYS A 20 -16.45 -6.90 25.64
CA LYS A 20 -15.88 -6.53 26.94
C LYS A 20 -14.76 -5.52 26.74
N THR A 21 -14.47 -4.72 27.75
CA THR A 21 -13.35 -3.78 27.74
C THR A 21 -12.02 -4.50 27.47
N SER A 22 -11.80 -5.67 28.07
CA SER A 22 -10.59 -6.49 27.85
C SER A 22 -10.42 -7.00 26.41
N ASP A 23 -11.49 -7.02 25.61
CA ASP A 23 -11.39 -7.43 24.21
C ASP A 23 -10.68 -6.34 23.39
N TRP A 24 -10.81 -5.07 23.80
CA TRP A 24 -10.14 -3.94 23.14
C TRP A 24 -8.63 -4.00 23.32
N ASP A 25 -8.14 -4.36 24.50
CA ASP A 25 -6.70 -4.48 24.76
C ASP A 25 -6.07 -5.52 23.82
N ASN A 26 -6.69 -6.69 23.71
CA ASN A 26 -6.23 -7.74 22.82
C ASN A 26 -6.35 -7.34 21.34
N TRP A 27 -7.45 -6.70 20.96
CA TRP A 27 -7.66 -6.25 19.59
C TRP A 27 -6.66 -5.17 19.16
N PHE A 28 -6.33 -4.25 20.07
CA PHE A 28 -5.34 -3.22 19.83
C PHE A 28 -3.95 -3.82 19.59
N ILE A 29 -3.53 -4.80 20.40
CA ILE A 29 -2.26 -5.53 20.19
C ILE A 29 -2.20 -6.16 18.78
N VAL A 30 -3.32 -6.75 18.32
CA VAL A 30 -3.39 -7.35 16.98
C VAL A 30 -3.24 -6.29 15.89
N ILE A 31 -3.94 -5.15 16.00
CA ILE A 31 -3.82 -4.04 15.04
C ILE A 31 -2.38 -3.54 15.01
N GLU A 32 -1.80 -3.26 16.17
CA GLU A 32 -0.44 -2.73 16.29
C GLU A 32 0.58 -3.68 15.65
N LEU A 33 0.54 -4.97 16.00
CA LEU A 33 1.44 -5.97 15.44
C LEU A 33 1.33 -6.03 13.91
N TYR A 34 0.12 -6.08 13.39
CA TYR A 34 -0.14 -6.18 11.95
C TYR A 34 0.34 -4.93 11.20
N ALA A 35 0.05 -3.76 11.74
CA ALA A 35 0.45 -2.48 11.17
C ALA A 35 1.96 -2.26 11.22
N ARG A 36 2.64 -2.70 12.28
CA ARG A 36 4.11 -2.68 12.38
C ARG A 36 4.73 -3.61 11.35
N GLN A 37 4.21 -4.83 11.19
CA GLN A 37 4.69 -5.77 10.16
C GLN A 37 4.55 -5.20 8.75
N ARG A 38 3.46 -4.46 8.47
CA ARG A 38 3.23 -3.77 7.19
C ARG A 38 3.91 -2.41 7.08
N GLN A 39 4.67 -1.97 8.09
CA GLN A 39 5.34 -0.68 8.13
C GLN A 39 4.38 0.53 7.99
N ILE A 40 3.12 0.37 8.42
CA ILE A 40 2.10 1.43 8.35
C ILE A 40 1.72 1.99 9.74
N TRP A 41 2.26 1.43 10.82
CA TRP A 41 1.90 1.84 12.18
C TRP A 41 2.04 3.35 12.42
N GLN A 42 3.11 3.96 11.88
CA GLN A 42 3.36 5.41 12.00
C GLN A 42 2.21 6.31 11.53
N TYR A 43 1.32 5.80 10.68
CA TYR A 43 0.18 6.55 10.16
C TYR A 43 -1.10 6.40 11.00
N ILE A 44 -1.17 5.41 11.89
CA ILE A 44 -2.37 5.06 12.65
C ILE A 44 -2.14 4.95 14.17
N ASP A 45 -0.91 5.21 14.63
CA ASP A 45 -0.52 5.21 16.04
C ASP A 45 -1.26 6.33 16.80
N PRO A 46 -2.11 6.01 17.80
CA PRO A 46 -2.87 7.01 18.55
C PRO A 46 -2.00 7.91 19.43
N ASP A 47 -0.78 7.50 19.77
CA ASP A 47 0.13 8.27 20.60
C ASP A 47 0.89 9.35 19.79
N VAL A 48 0.82 9.29 18.45
CA VAL A 48 1.45 10.24 17.55
C VAL A 48 0.50 11.41 17.25
N GLN A 49 0.78 12.58 17.82
CA GLN A 49 -0.03 13.79 17.62
C GLN A 49 -0.01 14.31 16.17
N HIS A 50 1.11 14.12 15.47
CA HIS A 50 1.33 14.61 14.10
C HIS A 50 1.79 13.45 13.22
N PRO A 51 0.86 12.57 12.79
CA PRO A 51 1.21 11.44 11.94
C PRO A 51 1.77 11.94 10.59
N PRO A 52 2.65 11.16 9.93
CA PRO A 52 3.15 11.52 8.62
C PRO A 52 2.00 11.64 7.61
N THR A 53 2.09 12.59 6.68
CA THR A 53 1.11 12.73 5.62
C THR A 53 1.28 11.62 4.59
N LEU A 54 0.20 10.90 4.28
CA LEU A 54 0.17 10.00 3.14
C LEU A 54 0.20 10.83 1.86
N LEU A 55 1.30 10.74 1.13
CA LEU A 55 1.38 11.30 -0.21
C LEU A 55 0.75 10.29 -1.17
N CYS A 56 -0.13 10.79 -2.04
CA CYS A 56 -0.58 9.99 -3.17
C CYS A 56 0.66 9.52 -3.95
N PRO A 57 0.75 8.24 -4.35
CA PRO A 57 1.78 7.82 -5.28
C PRO A 57 1.78 8.77 -6.47
N ARG A 58 2.96 9.26 -6.86
CA ARG A 58 3.06 10.04 -8.09
C ARG A 58 2.91 9.08 -9.27
N MET A 59 2.27 9.55 -10.33
CA MET A 59 2.27 8.80 -11.58
C MET A 59 3.73 8.58 -12.01
N PRO A 60 4.10 7.38 -12.47
CA PRO A 60 5.45 7.14 -12.94
C PRO A 60 5.74 8.04 -14.13
N ASP A 61 6.96 8.57 -14.17
CA ASP A 61 7.49 9.33 -15.29
C ASP A 61 8.40 8.45 -16.16
N LEU A 62 8.73 8.90 -17.36
CA LEU A 62 9.63 8.21 -18.28
C LEU A 62 10.98 7.88 -17.63
N GLU A 63 11.49 8.78 -16.79
CA GLU A 63 12.74 8.60 -16.05
C GLU A 63 12.69 7.47 -15.01
N ASP A 64 11.50 7.12 -14.52
CA ASP A 64 11.33 6.03 -13.54
C ASP A 64 11.46 4.65 -14.18
N ILE A 65 11.18 4.56 -15.49
CA ILE A 65 11.29 3.33 -16.25
C ILE A 65 12.67 3.23 -16.89
N LYS A 66 13.14 4.34 -17.48
CA LYS A 66 14.47 4.43 -18.09
C LYS A 66 15.16 5.72 -17.69
N PRO A 67 16.21 5.67 -16.85
CA PRO A 67 16.92 6.85 -16.40
C PRO A 67 17.41 7.73 -17.56
N GLY A 68 16.99 9.00 -17.57
CA GLY A 68 17.35 9.97 -18.60
C GLY A 68 16.51 9.91 -19.88
N ALA A 69 15.44 9.10 -19.92
CA ALA A 69 14.48 9.14 -21.01
C ALA A 69 13.63 10.42 -20.91
N THR A 70 13.59 11.18 -22.00
CA THR A 70 12.80 12.42 -22.12
C THR A 70 11.65 12.27 -23.12
N LEU A 71 11.68 11.21 -23.93
CA LEU A 71 10.68 10.93 -24.95
C LEU A 71 10.15 9.50 -24.82
N LEU A 72 8.85 9.32 -25.03
CA LEU A 72 8.21 8.00 -25.01
C LEU A 72 8.85 7.03 -26.03
N SER A 73 9.33 7.54 -27.17
CA SER A 73 10.03 6.76 -28.19
C SER A 73 11.39 6.18 -27.75
N GLU A 74 11.94 6.68 -26.64
CA GLU A 74 13.18 6.15 -26.06
C GLU A 74 12.92 4.92 -25.18
N LEU A 75 11.65 4.67 -24.84
CA LEU A 75 11.19 3.45 -24.18
C LEU A 75 10.90 2.36 -25.21
N THR A 76 11.19 1.12 -24.84
CA THR A 76 10.78 -0.09 -25.56
C THR A 76 9.25 -0.26 -25.50
N PRO A 77 8.64 -1.04 -26.40
CA PRO A 77 7.20 -1.28 -26.35
C PRO A 77 6.71 -1.85 -25.01
N THR A 78 7.52 -2.67 -24.35
CA THR A 78 7.23 -3.21 -23.00
C THR A 78 7.27 -2.11 -21.94
N GLU A 79 8.31 -1.29 -21.93
CA GLU A 79 8.43 -0.14 -21.03
C GLU A 79 7.31 0.89 -21.22
N GLN A 80 6.83 1.09 -22.46
CA GLN A 80 5.67 1.93 -22.74
C GLN A 80 4.36 1.34 -22.20
N ASP A 81 4.18 0.02 -22.30
CA ASP A 81 3.02 -0.64 -21.71
C ASP A 81 3.06 -0.61 -20.18
N ASP A 82 4.25 -0.74 -19.56
CA ASP A 82 4.42 -0.61 -18.11
C ASP A 82 4.08 0.81 -17.61
N LEU A 83 4.40 1.85 -18.38
CA LEU A 83 3.98 3.24 -18.08
C LEU A 83 2.45 3.42 -18.18
N ARG A 84 1.82 2.69 -19.09
CA ARG A 84 0.38 2.82 -19.42
C ARG A 84 -0.53 2.08 -18.44
N TYR A 85 -0.04 1.04 -17.80
CA TYR A 85 -0.80 0.19 -16.88
C TYR A 85 -0.51 0.42 -15.39
N ASN A 86 0.30 1.42 -15.06
CA ASN A 86 0.35 2.02 -13.71
C ASN A 86 -0.75 3.06 -13.50
#